data_AF-A0A965IXA6-F1
#
_entry.id   AF-A0A965IXA6-F1
#
_cell.length_a   1.000
_cell.length_b   1.000
_cell.length_c   1.000
_cell.angle_alpha   90.00
_cell.angle_beta   90.00
_cell.angle_gamma   90.00
#
_symmetry.space_group_name_H-M   'P 1'
#
loop_
_entity.id
_entity.type
_entity.pdbx_description
1 polymer ?
#
loop_
_entity_poly.entity_id
_entity_poly.type
_entity_poly.pdbx_seq_one_letter_code
_entity_poly.pdbx_strand_id
1 'polypeptide(L)'
;MTDWQDLTRRASFASHQLLGWIFWEPRAKDNLEALGVPGGMGHYIVNRGAPLAPAGAEALFAAFYTIKREFIHFAINHAAPHISNWHDVTVARDAAVRAGLEEITPQVMQPLGELA
;
A
#
# COMPACT_ATOMS: atom_id res chain seq x y z
N MET A 1 -32.82 2.27 -17.78
CA MET A 1 -31.54 1.84 -18.38
C MET A 1 -30.44 2.39 -17.49
N THR A 2 -29.47 1.57 -17.07
CA THR A 2 -28.37 2.04 -16.21
C THR A 2 -27.51 3.05 -16.95
N ASP A 3 -27.28 4.21 -16.35
CA ASP A 3 -26.33 5.19 -16.88
C ASP A 3 -24.91 4.73 -16.54
N TRP A 4 -24.25 4.10 -17.51
CA TRP A 4 -22.89 3.62 -17.38
C TRP A 4 -21.87 4.75 -17.22
N GLN A 5 -22.12 5.93 -17.78
CA GLN A 5 -21.18 7.05 -17.69
C GLN A 5 -21.17 7.62 -16.27
N ASP A 6 -22.34 7.81 -15.65
CA ASP A 6 -22.42 8.24 -14.25
C ASP A 6 -21.77 7.22 -13.30
N LEU A 7 -22.05 5.93 -13.51
CA LEU A 7 -21.47 4.86 -12.69
C LEU A 7 -19.94 4.85 -12.79
N THR A 8 -19.37 4.89 -14.00
CA THR A 8 -17.91 4.92 -14.21
C THR A 8 -17.28 6.15 -13.56
N ARG A 9 -17.89 7.33 -13.71
CA ARG A 9 -17.39 8.57 -13.09
C ARG A 9 -17.28 8.42 -11.57
N ARG A 10 -18.36 7.96 -10.93
CA ARG A 10 -18.40 7.78 -9.46
C ARG A 10 -17.42 6.70 -8.99
N ALA A 11 -17.37 5.57 -9.67
CA ALA A 11 -16.49 4.46 -9.32
C ALA A 11 -15.01 4.82 -9.48
N SER A 12 -14.64 5.56 -10.53
CA SER A 12 -13.24 5.96 -10.76
C SER A 12 -12.71 6.83 -9.62
N PHE A 13 -13.52 7.79 -9.14
CA PHE A 13 -13.13 8.69 -8.06
C PHE A 13 -13.02 7.94 -6.74
N ALA A 14 -14.03 7.13 -6.39
CA ALA A 14 -14.01 6.33 -5.16
C ALA A 14 -12.84 5.33 -5.14
N SER A 15 -12.55 4.68 -6.27
CA SER A 15 -11.40 3.77 -6.39
C SER A 15 -10.08 4.50 -6.19
N HIS A 16 -9.91 5.70 -6.75
CA HIS A 16 -8.68 6.48 -6.58
C HIS A 16 -8.49 6.93 -5.12
N GLN A 17 -9.58 7.32 -4.44
CA GLN A 17 -9.54 7.65 -3.01
C GLN A 17 -9.18 6.43 -2.15
N LEU A 18 -9.76 5.26 -2.43
CA LEU A 18 -9.45 4.02 -1.73
C LEU A 18 -7.97 3.64 -1.89
N LEU A 19 -7.46 3.66 -3.13
CA LEU A 19 -6.05 3.37 -3.42
C LEU A 19 -5.11 4.36 -2.72
N GLY A 20 -5.45 5.65 -2.74
CA GLY A 20 -4.70 6.67 -2.01
C GLY A 20 -4.67 6.36 -0.52
N TRP A 21 -5.83 6.14 0.09
CA TRP A 21 -5.93 5.87 1.51
C TRP A 21 -5.14 4.61 1.94
N ILE A 22 -5.24 3.50 1.21
CA ILE A 22 -4.54 2.24 1.54
C ILE A 22 -3.02 2.44 1.74
N PHE A 23 -2.39 3.29 0.92
CA PHE A 23 -0.93 3.50 1.00
C PHE A 23 -0.53 4.68 1.88
N TRP A 24 -1.45 5.60 2.18
CA TRP A 24 -1.24 6.77 3.04
C TRP A 24 -1.83 6.61 4.45
N GLU A 25 -2.37 5.44 4.77
CA GLU A 25 -2.87 5.10 6.11
C GLU A 25 -1.75 5.27 7.15
N PRO A 26 -1.92 6.16 8.16
CA PRO A 26 -0.86 6.46 9.14
C PRO A 26 -0.31 5.22 9.86
N ARG A 27 -1.19 4.28 10.22
CA ARG A 27 -0.79 3.00 10.84
C ARG A 27 0.18 2.20 9.97
N ALA A 28 0.12 2.33 8.64
CA ALA A 28 1.02 1.61 7.74
C ALA A 28 2.46 2.15 7.80
N LYS A 29 2.64 3.43 8.15
CA LYS A 29 3.95 4.02 8.45
C LYS A 29 4.47 3.50 9.79
N ASP A 30 3.63 3.56 10.82
CA ASP A 30 3.99 3.13 12.18
C ASP A 30 4.34 1.63 12.22
N ASN A 31 3.58 0.81 11.49
CA ASN A 31 3.85 -0.62 11.39
C ASN A 31 5.17 -0.90 10.65
N LEU A 32 5.53 -0.10 9.65
CA LEU A 32 6.82 -0.22 8.98
C LEU A 32 7.97 0.19 9.91
N GLU A 33 7.78 1.20 10.74
CA GLU A 33 8.73 1.58 11.78
C GLU A 33 8.93 0.46 12.81
N ALA A 34 7.83 -0.21 13.21
CA ALA A 34 7.88 -1.36 14.11
C ALA A 34 8.66 -2.56 13.52
N LEU A 35 8.77 -2.67 12.19
CA LEU A 35 9.63 -3.65 11.51
C LEU A 35 11.11 -3.23 11.48
N GLY A 36 11.46 -2.05 12.01
CA GLY A 36 12.83 -1.60 12.17
C GLY A 36 13.28 -0.54 11.17
N VAL A 37 12.43 -0.11 10.23
CA VAL A 37 12.78 0.98 9.29
C VAL A 37 12.69 2.33 10.01
N PRO A 38 13.77 3.11 10.13
CA PRO A 38 13.78 4.35 10.90
C PRO A 38 12.66 5.32 10.51
N GLY A 39 11.78 5.65 11.46
CA GLY A 39 10.67 6.59 11.27
C GLY A 39 9.65 6.17 10.20
N GLY A 40 9.61 4.89 9.81
CA GLY A 40 8.75 4.40 8.72
C GLY A 40 9.05 5.09 7.38
N MET A 41 10.30 5.52 7.18
CA MET A 41 10.68 6.34 6.03
C MET A 41 10.44 5.59 4.71
N GLY A 42 9.80 6.28 3.76
CA GLY A 42 9.48 5.70 2.46
C GLY A 42 8.27 4.76 2.45
N HIS A 43 7.47 4.69 3.53
CA HIS A 43 6.34 3.75 3.68
C HIS A 43 5.47 3.58 2.43
N TYR A 44 5.12 4.66 1.72
CA TYR A 44 4.32 4.58 0.50
C TYR A 44 4.96 3.65 -0.55
N ILE A 45 6.25 3.81 -0.83
CA ILE A 45 6.99 2.99 -1.82
C ILE A 45 7.29 1.61 -1.24
N VAL A 46 7.73 1.56 0.02
CA VAL A 46 8.15 0.32 0.68
C VAL A 46 6.97 -0.65 0.81
N ASN A 47 5.82 -0.19 1.31
CA ASN A 47 4.63 -1.01 1.48
C ASN A 47 4.02 -1.44 0.14
N ARG A 48 3.96 -0.53 -0.84
CA ARG A 48 3.45 -0.84 -2.19
C ARG A 48 4.37 -1.78 -2.95
N GLY A 49 5.68 -1.64 -2.73
CA GLY A 49 6.73 -2.33 -3.45
C GLY A 49 7.14 -3.67 -2.86
N ALA A 50 6.78 -3.94 -1.61
CA ALA A 50 7.24 -5.11 -0.87
C ALA A 50 7.13 -6.45 -1.64
N PRO A 51 6.04 -6.78 -2.36
CA PRO A 51 5.97 -8.02 -3.13
C PRO A 51 7.01 -8.14 -4.26
N LEU A 52 7.47 -7.01 -4.80
CA LEU A 52 8.48 -6.95 -5.87
C LEU A 52 9.87 -6.57 -5.36
N ALA A 53 10.00 -6.14 -4.10
CA ALA A 53 11.24 -5.66 -3.52
C ALA A 53 12.39 -6.69 -3.55
N PRO A 54 12.14 -8.02 -3.43
CA PRO A 54 13.18 -9.02 -3.64
C PRO A 54 13.84 -8.98 -5.02
N ALA A 55 13.16 -8.47 -6.05
CA ALA A 55 13.72 -8.29 -7.40
C ALA A 55 14.52 -6.98 -7.57
N GLY A 56 14.58 -6.15 -6.52
CA GLY A 56 15.36 -4.92 -6.49
C GLY A 56 14.62 -3.67 -6.99
N ALA A 57 15.22 -2.50 -6.72
CA ALA A 57 14.60 -1.20 -7.01
C ALA A 57 14.32 -0.96 -8.51
N GLU A 58 15.10 -1.55 -9.41
CA GLU A 58 14.85 -1.44 -10.87
C GLU A 58 13.59 -2.17 -11.32
N ALA A 59 13.31 -3.35 -10.75
CA ALA A 59 12.06 -4.07 -11.02
C ALA A 59 10.85 -3.25 -10.56
N LEU A 60 10.94 -2.60 -9.40
CA LEU A 60 9.90 -1.67 -8.93
C LEU A 60 9.75 -0.45 -9.83
N PHE A 61 10.87 0.14 -10.30
CA PHE A 61 10.81 1.28 -11.20
C PHE A 61 10.09 0.94 -12.51
N ALA A 62 10.42 -0.19 -13.11
CA ALA A 62 9.72 -0.70 -14.29
C ALA A 62 8.23 -0.96 -14.01
N ALA A 63 7.88 -1.51 -12.85
CA ALA A 63 6.50 -1.82 -12.48
C ALA A 63 5.68 -0.56 -12.13
N PHE A 64 6.29 0.47 -11.52
CA PHE A 64 5.57 1.65 -11.06
C PHE A 64 5.39 2.69 -12.17
N TYR A 65 6.33 2.80 -13.11
CA TYR A 65 6.31 3.63 -14.32
C TYR A 65 6.13 5.16 -14.14
N THR A 66 5.44 5.63 -13.09
CA THR A 66 5.06 7.03 -12.86
C THR A 66 5.77 7.66 -11.67
N ILE A 67 6.50 6.87 -10.87
CA ILE A 67 7.26 7.34 -9.71
C ILE A 67 8.72 7.52 -10.13
N LYS A 68 9.31 8.66 -9.77
CA LYS A 68 10.71 8.98 -10.08
C LYS A 68 11.63 7.86 -9.57
N ARG A 69 12.54 7.42 -10.44
CA ARG A 69 13.50 6.34 -10.17
C ARG A 69 14.26 6.56 -8.87
N GLU A 70 14.71 7.79 -8.64
CA GLU A 70 15.51 8.19 -7.48
C GLU A 70 14.76 7.97 -6.16
N PHE A 71 13.44 8.22 -6.13
CA PHE A 71 12.63 7.98 -4.93
C PHE A 71 12.43 6.49 -4.65
N ILE A 72 12.30 5.66 -5.69
CA ILE A 72 12.19 4.21 -5.52
C ILE A 72 13.50 3.65 -4.97
N HIS A 73 14.62 4.04 -5.55
CA HIS A 73 15.95 3.65 -5.08
C HIS A 73 16.18 4.09 -3.64
N PHE A 74 15.89 5.35 -3.34
CA PHE A 74 16.01 5.88 -1.99
C PHE A 74 15.21 5.04 -0.98
N ALA A 75 13.92 4.84 -1.23
CA ALA A 75 13.05 4.16 -0.26
C ALA A 75 13.42 2.69 -0.06
N ILE A 76 13.67 1.96 -1.16
CA ILE A 76 13.98 0.52 -1.07
C ILE A 76 15.37 0.28 -0.48
N ASN A 77 16.39 1.04 -0.91
CA ASN A 77 17.74 0.88 -0.39
C ASN A 77 17.86 1.35 1.07
N HIS A 78 17.02 2.30 1.49
CA HIS A 78 16.91 2.69 2.89
C HIS A 78 16.28 1.60 3.76
N ALA A 79 15.20 0.95 3.28
CA ALA A 79 14.50 -0.07 4.06
C ALA A 79 15.22 -1.44 4.07
N ALA A 80 15.89 -1.81 2.97
CA ALA A 80 16.46 -3.14 2.79
C ALA A 80 17.38 -3.64 3.93
N PRO A 81 18.25 -2.82 4.56
CA PRO A 81 19.07 -3.26 5.68
C PRO A 81 18.29 -3.64 6.95
N HIS A 82 17.04 -3.20 7.06
CA HIS A 82 16.19 -3.40 8.24
C HIS A 82 15.16 -4.53 8.03
N ILE A 83 14.87 -4.89 6.78
CA ILE A 83 13.85 -5.87 6.44
C ILE A 83 14.50 -7.22 6.13
N SER A 84 14.28 -8.19 7.01
CA SER A 84 14.71 -9.59 6.82
C SER A 84 13.79 -10.37 5.88
N ASN A 85 12.50 -10.00 5.83
CA ASN A 85 11.48 -10.62 4.98
C ASN A 85 10.49 -9.58 4.46
N TRP A 86 10.44 -9.40 3.14
CA TRP A 86 9.54 -8.43 2.51
C TRP A 86 8.05 -8.81 2.63
N HIS A 87 7.73 -10.08 2.88
CA HIS A 87 6.35 -10.46 3.15
C HIS A 87 5.80 -9.80 4.42
N ASP A 88 6.66 -9.61 5.44
CA ASP A 88 6.25 -9.01 6.72
C ASP A 88 5.80 -7.56 6.53
N VAL A 89 6.42 -6.82 5.60
CA VAL A 89 5.99 -5.48 5.21
C VAL A 89 4.59 -5.48 4.59
N THR A 90 4.28 -6.49 3.78
CA THR A 90 2.94 -6.64 3.17
C THR A 90 1.89 -6.92 4.25
N VAL A 91 2.17 -7.87 5.15
CA VAL A 91 1.29 -8.20 6.29
C VAL A 91 1.08 -6.98 7.21
N ALA A 92 2.15 -6.25 7.50
CA ALA A 92 2.11 -5.03 8.32
C ALA A 92 1.22 -3.94 7.70
N ARG A 93 1.28 -3.75 6.38
CA ARG A 93 0.37 -2.84 5.66
C ARG A 93 -1.07 -3.35 5.69
N ASP A 94 -1.29 -4.63 5.41
CA ASP A 94 -2.64 -5.21 5.37
C ASP A 94 -3.33 -5.12 6.73
N ALA A 95 -2.59 -5.28 7.83
CA ALA A 95 -3.10 -5.06 9.18
C ALA A 95 -3.58 -3.60 9.40
N ALA A 96 -2.83 -2.62 8.90
CA ALA A 96 -3.22 -1.20 8.96
C ALA A 96 -4.50 -0.92 8.15
N VAL A 97 -4.60 -1.47 6.94
CA VAL A 97 -5.79 -1.35 6.08
C VAL A 97 -6.99 -2.00 6.75
N ARG A 98 -6.84 -3.21 7.31
CA ARG A 98 -7.92 -3.91 8.02
C ARG A 98 -8.46 -3.07 9.16
N ALA A 99 -7.58 -2.56 10.02
CA ALA A 99 -7.97 -1.73 11.15
C ALA A 99 -8.73 -0.47 10.72
N GLY A 100 -8.32 0.18 9.63
CA GLY A 100 -9.03 1.36 9.15
C GLY A 100 -10.31 1.05 8.39
N LEU A 101 -10.45 -0.10 7.73
CA LEU A 101 -11.74 -0.55 7.19
C LEU A 101 -12.75 -0.82 8.32
N GLU A 102 -12.31 -1.44 9.41
CA GLU A 102 -13.14 -1.68 10.60
C GLU A 102 -13.65 -0.37 11.22
N GLU A 103 -12.82 0.67 11.20
CA GLU A 103 -13.13 1.98 11.75
C GLU A 103 -14.06 2.82 10.85
N ILE A 104 -13.76 2.89 9.55
CA ILE A 104 -14.42 3.81 8.62
C ILE A 104 -15.68 3.18 8.01
N THR A 105 -15.70 1.86 7.84
CA THR A 105 -16.75 1.15 7.10
C THR A 105 -16.99 -0.28 7.61
N PRO A 106 -17.28 -0.51 8.90
CA PRO A 106 -17.40 -1.85 9.49
C PRO A 106 -18.38 -2.77 8.74
N GLN A 107 -19.43 -2.19 8.14
CA GLN A 107 -20.46 -2.93 7.39
C GLN A 107 -19.94 -3.68 6.15
N VAL A 108 -18.77 -3.32 5.60
CA VAL A 108 -18.19 -4.03 4.45
C VAL A 108 -17.26 -5.16 4.84
N MET A 109 -16.88 -5.27 6.13
CA MET A 109 -15.88 -6.24 6.58
C MET A 109 -16.30 -7.68 6.33
N GLN A 110 -17.53 -8.04 6.72
CA GLN A 110 -18.04 -9.39 6.48
C GLN A 110 -18.23 -9.68 4.98
N PRO A 111 -18.96 -8.85 4.20
CA PRO A 111 -19.13 -9.09 2.76
C PRO A 111 -17.82 -9.18 1.99
N LEU A 112 -16.82 -8.38 2.35
CA LEU A 112 -15.49 -8.43 1.72
C LEU A 112 -14.75 -9.71 2.09
N GLY A 113 -14.86 -10.16 3.35
CA GLY A 113 -14.27 -11.42 3.80
C GLY A 113 -14.86 -12.65 3.13
N GLU A 114 -16.13 -12.61 2.72
CA GLU A 114 -16.79 -13.69 1.97
C GLU A 114 -16.28 -13.82 0.53
N LEU A 115 -15.49 -12.86 0.02
CA LEU A 115 -14.90 -12.91 -1.33
C LEU A 115 -13.48 -13.50 -1.39
N ALA A 116 -12.85 -13.76 -0.25
CA ALA A 116 -11.46 -14.25 -0.13
C ALA A 116 -11.39 -15.78 -0.02
#